data_AF-A0A9P6ETB1-F1
#
_entry.id   AF-A0A9P6ETB1-F1
#
_cell.length_a   1.000
_cell.length_b   1.000
_cell.length_c   1.000
_cell.angle_alpha   90.00
_cell.angle_beta   90.00
_cell.angle_gamma   90.00
#
_symmetry.space_group_name_H-M   'P 1'
#
loop_
_entity.id
_entity.type
_entity.pdbx_description
1 polymer ?
#
loop_
_entity_poly.entity_id
_entity_poly.type
_entity_poly.pdbx_seq_one_letter_code
_entity_poly.pdbx_strand_id
1 'polypeptide(L)'
;MEDDTEEDDDEDDYDEYSGETNVLGAISDALGDLEAEQALDAGVLTSNFKILNCDAEFEEEEEPRTVATHTRIYSPTCPTYVDVHFQYHCRSRYNSIEWHYKLGYKVYKRASKENDYHPSALARFERGSFDGAYSSGGWNAIAYGFYDDDLGGYGSRWKRAEQSDFKLDYEGIRDVYEALWGPLDDLPGDADEEQKLDRRRDLVDTVRILLGAVGIKYSIACEEGESDDSGRMWTLEGLSDRWFARETRKACGFQLKDDPEKAQKGREERAEQLRPRRSRRDDDDEGFDSEDRNSDDDEEDYW
;
A
#
# COMPACT_ATOMS: atom_id res chain seq x y z
N MET A 1 36.64 45.37 -30.02
CA MET A 1 36.44 44.55 -28.81
C MET A 1 35.05 44.83 -28.34
N GLU A 2 34.08 44.21 -28.99
CA GLU A 2 32.73 43.98 -28.47
C GLU A 2 32.42 42.60 -29.02
N ASP A 3 32.48 41.62 -28.13
CA ASP A 3 32.25 40.19 -28.39
C ASP A 3 30.88 39.93 -27.76
N ASP A 4 29.85 40.01 -28.61
CA ASP A 4 28.46 39.75 -28.24
C ASP A 4 28.32 38.25 -27.99
N THR A 5 28.31 37.90 -26.71
CA THR A 5 28.02 36.54 -26.25
C THR A 5 26.50 36.40 -26.22
N GLU A 6 25.95 35.79 -27.27
CA GLU A 6 24.58 35.28 -27.29
C GLU A 6 24.46 34.23 -26.17
N GLU A 7 23.76 34.59 -25.10
CA GLU A 7 23.30 33.65 -24.08
C GLU A 7 22.19 32.81 -24.73
N ASP A 8 22.56 31.62 -25.19
CA ASP A 8 21.63 30.55 -25.51
C ASP A 8 20.87 30.18 -24.22
N ASP A 9 19.67 30.73 -24.08
CA ASP A 9 18.62 30.23 -23.19
C ASP A 9 18.21 28.84 -23.70
N ASP A 10 19.01 27.83 -23.35
CA ASP A 10 18.60 26.43 -23.35
C ASP A 10 17.47 26.32 -22.30
N GLU A 11 16.24 26.65 -22.72
CA GLU A 11 15.01 26.24 -22.03
C GLU A 11 15.04 24.70 -21.99
N ASP A 12 15.62 24.16 -20.93
CA ASP A 12 15.55 22.75 -20.57
C ASP A 12 14.06 22.36 -20.61
N ASP A 13 13.69 21.65 -21.68
CA ASP A 13 12.40 21.01 -21.87
C ASP A 13 12.33 19.91 -20.80
N TYR A 14 11.97 20.33 -19.58
CA TYR A 14 11.66 19.42 -18.49
C TYR A 14 10.45 18.62 -18.96
N ASP A 15 10.69 17.48 -19.60
CA ASP A 15 9.70 16.45 -19.86
C ASP A 15 8.90 16.31 -18.57
N GLU A 16 7.65 16.80 -18.60
CA GLU A 16 6.76 16.82 -17.46
C GLU A 16 6.50 15.36 -17.08
N TYR A 17 7.32 14.83 -16.18
CA TYR A 17 7.23 13.47 -15.68
C TYR A 17 5.86 13.28 -15.04
N SER A 18 4.91 12.80 -15.83
CA SER A 18 3.57 12.56 -15.36
C SER A 18 3.60 11.38 -14.36
N GLY A 19 2.90 11.52 -13.24
CA GLY A 19 2.79 10.42 -12.26
C GLY A 19 2.22 9.13 -12.87
N GLU A 20 1.48 9.23 -13.97
CA GLU A 20 1.02 8.07 -14.75
C GLU A 20 2.18 7.25 -15.34
N THR A 21 3.24 7.91 -15.82
CA THR A 21 4.46 7.21 -16.31
C THR A 21 5.12 6.41 -15.21
N ASN A 22 5.22 6.95 -13.99
CA ASN A 22 5.81 6.26 -12.84
C ASN A 22 4.97 5.05 -12.42
N VAL A 23 3.64 5.21 -12.39
CA VAL A 23 2.72 4.10 -12.14
C VAL A 23 2.84 3.01 -13.20
N LEU A 24 2.90 3.39 -14.49
CA LEU A 24 3.03 2.44 -15.59
C LEU A 24 4.36 1.68 -15.53
N GLY A 25 5.45 2.37 -15.21
CA GLY A 25 6.76 1.75 -14.98
C GLY A 25 6.70 0.74 -13.84
N ALA A 26 6.14 1.13 -12.69
CA ALA A 26 5.99 0.24 -11.54
C ALA A 26 5.13 -0.99 -11.83
N ILE A 27 4.04 -0.85 -12.62
CA ILE A 27 3.21 -1.98 -13.06
C ILE A 27 4.02 -2.91 -13.97
N SER A 28 4.72 -2.33 -14.95
CA SER A 28 5.49 -3.10 -15.93
C SER A 28 6.61 -3.89 -15.26
N ASP A 29 7.33 -3.27 -14.32
CA ASP A 29 8.38 -3.92 -13.54
C ASP A 29 7.82 -5.03 -12.66
N ALA A 30 6.75 -4.75 -11.89
CA ALA A 30 6.16 -5.73 -10.99
C ALA A 30 5.59 -6.95 -11.73
N LEU A 31 4.91 -6.74 -12.87
CA LEU A 31 4.38 -7.83 -13.69
C LEU A 31 5.49 -8.57 -14.45
N GLY A 32 6.51 -7.87 -14.92
CA GLY A 32 7.66 -8.47 -15.62
C GLY A 32 8.48 -9.38 -14.70
N ASP A 33 8.70 -8.97 -13.45
CA ASP A 33 9.33 -9.82 -12.43
C ASP A 33 8.52 -11.08 -12.17
N LEU A 34 7.18 -10.96 -12.08
CA LEU A 34 6.29 -12.10 -11.89
C LEU A 34 6.29 -13.07 -13.08
N GLU A 35 6.36 -12.56 -14.32
CA GLU A 35 6.52 -13.40 -15.51
C GLU A 35 7.80 -14.24 -15.42
N ALA A 36 8.92 -13.61 -15.03
CA ALA A 36 10.21 -14.27 -14.90
C ALA A 36 10.21 -15.32 -13.78
N GLU A 37 9.65 -15.00 -12.62
CA GLU A 37 9.57 -15.91 -11.46
C GLU A 37 8.67 -17.12 -11.74
N GLN A 38 7.55 -16.93 -12.44
CA GLN A 38 6.60 -18.00 -12.79
C GLN A 38 7.00 -18.76 -14.06
N ALA A 39 8.14 -18.44 -14.67
CA ALA A 39 8.59 -18.99 -15.95
C ALA A 39 7.53 -18.87 -17.07
N LEU A 40 6.78 -17.76 -17.07
CA LEU A 40 5.86 -17.42 -18.16
C LEU A 40 6.65 -16.86 -19.35
N ASP A 41 6.07 -16.96 -20.54
CA ASP A 41 6.62 -16.28 -21.70
C ASP A 41 6.60 -14.76 -21.46
N ALA A 42 7.70 -14.08 -21.82
CA ALA A 42 7.83 -12.64 -21.68
C ALA A 42 6.67 -11.93 -22.42
N GLY A 43 5.99 -11.01 -21.74
CA GLY A 43 4.84 -10.31 -22.28
C GLY A 43 3.48 -10.86 -21.84
N VAL A 44 3.40 -12.06 -21.26
CA VAL A 44 2.11 -12.70 -20.94
C VAL A 44 1.27 -11.87 -19.96
N LEU A 45 1.84 -11.27 -18.94
CA LEU A 45 1.14 -10.40 -17.99
C LEU A 45 1.21 -8.93 -18.43
N THR A 46 2.40 -8.47 -18.81
CA THR A 46 2.70 -7.08 -19.18
C THR A 46 2.00 -6.63 -20.47
N SER A 47 1.62 -7.56 -21.37
CA SER A 47 0.81 -7.23 -22.56
C SER A 47 -0.69 -7.45 -22.34
N ASN A 48 -1.09 -8.15 -21.27
CA ASN A 48 -2.48 -8.47 -20.96
C ASN A 48 -3.03 -7.60 -19.82
N PHE A 49 -2.55 -6.37 -19.67
CA PHE A 49 -3.18 -5.40 -18.78
C PHE A 49 -3.52 -4.09 -19.49
N LYS A 50 -4.43 -3.32 -18.88
CA LYS A 50 -4.79 -1.98 -19.34
C LYS A 50 -5.05 -1.08 -18.15
N ILE A 51 -4.46 0.11 -18.13
CA ILE A 51 -4.86 1.18 -17.21
C ILE A 51 -6.17 1.77 -17.74
N LEU A 52 -7.23 1.68 -16.93
CA LEU A 52 -8.53 2.27 -17.23
C LEU A 52 -8.61 3.72 -16.73
N ASN A 53 -7.96 4.00 -15.61
CA ASN A 53 -7.85 5.31 -15.00
C ASN A 53 -6.62 5.37 -14.10
N CYS A 54 -5.89 6.47 -14.18
CA CYS A 54 -4.79 6.78 -13.28
C CYS A 54 -4.86 8.26 -12.92
N ASP A 55 -4.92 8.54 -11.63
CA ASP A 55 -4.75 9.88 -11.07
C ASP A 55 -3.63 9.77 -10.04
N ALA A 56 -2.48 10.37 -10.33
CA ALA A 56 -1.26 10.10 -9.58
C ALA A 56 -0.46 11.38 -9.35
N GLU A 57 -0.28 11.72 -8.09
CA GLU A 57 0.54 12.80 -7.58
C GLU A 57 1.71 12.21 -6.77
N PHE A 58 2.90 12.75 -7.01
CA PHE A 58 4.15 12.37 -6.36
C PHE A 58 4.79 13.60 -5.73
N GLU A 59 5.49 13.46 -4.58
CA GLU A 59 6.30 14.57 -4.02
C GLU A 59 7.69 14.62 -4.67
N GLU A 60 8.26 13.44 -4.93
CA GLU A 60 9.49 13.20 -5.70
C GLU A 60 9.26 12.00 -6.63
N GLU A 61 10.14 11.74 -7.61
CA GLU A 61 9.94 10.70 -8.65
C GLU A 61 9.51 9.32 -8.09
N GLU A 62 10.05 8.92 -6.94
CA GLU A 62 9.81 7.60 -6.34
C GLU A 62 8.89 7.64 -5.10
N GLU A 63 8.37 8.82 -4.73
CA GLU A 63 7.59 9.02 -3.50
C GLU A 63 6.12 9.34 -3.81
N PRO A 64 5.25 8.31 -3.95
CA PRO A 64 3.85 8.54 -4.25
C PRO A 64 3.17 9.27 -3.10
N ARG A 65 2.42 10.32 -3.44
CA ARG A 65 1.66 11.11 -2.47
C ARG A 65 0.20 10.73 -2.46
N THR A 66 -0.45 10.81 -3.62
CA THR A 66 -1.85 10.46 -3.79
C THR A 66 -1.98 9.74 -5.10
N VAL A 67 -2.35 8.46 -5.07
CA VAL A 67 -2.48 7.66 -6.28
C VAL A 67 -3.82 6.94 -6.26
N ALA A 68 -4.57 7.04 -7.34
CA ALA A 68 -5.78 6.28 -7.59
C ALA A 68 -5.65 5.60 -8.95
N THR A 69 -5.45 4.29 -8.93
CA THR A 69 -5.30 3.47 -10.14
C THR A 69 -6.44 2.50 -10.26
N HIS A 70 -6.91 2.33 -11.49
CA HIS A 70 -7.85 1.31 -11.87
C HIS A 70 -7.30 0.62 -13.11
N THR A 71 -6.96 -0.65 -12.95
CA THR A 71 -6.40 -1.47 -14.01
C THR A 71 -7.28 -2.67 -14.30
N ARG A 72 -7.12 -3.21 -15.50
CA ARG A 72 -7.78 -4.42 -15.97
C ARG A 72 -6.73 -5.42 -16.38
N ILE A 73 -6.82 -6.62 -15.84
CA ILE A 73 -5.99 -7.78 -16.20
C ILE A 73 -6.85 -8.69 -17.08
N TYR A 74 -6.45 -8.89 -18.32
CA TYR A 74 -7.08 -9.84 -19.23
C TYR A 74 -6.51 -11.23 -18.97
N SER A 75 -7.38 -12.23 -18.94
CA SER A 75 -6.94 -13.62 -18.82
C SER A 75 -6.18 -14.06 -20.06
N PRO A 76 -4.99 -14.66 -19.91
CA PRO A 76 -4.27 -15.25 -21.04
C PRO A 76 -4.94 -16.53 -21.60
N THR A 77 -5.83 -17.15 -20.82
CA THR A 77 -6.35 -18.50 -21.09
C THR A 77 -7.86 -18.54 -21.37
N CYS A 78 -8.60 -17.51 -20.95
CA CYS A 78 -10.05 -17.47 -20.97
C CYS A 78 -10.56 -16.08 -21.44
N PRO A 79 -11.78 -15.97 -22.00
CA PRO A 79 -12.37 -14.68 -22.38
C PRO A 79 -12.95 -13.94 -21.17
N THR A 80 -12.11 -13.72 -20.16
CA THR A 80 -12.42 -13.17 -18.84
C THR A 80 -11.40 -12.10 -18.48
N TYR A 81 -11.72 -11.26 -17.51
CA TYR A 81 -10.80 -10.26 -16.99
C TYR A 81 -11.10 -9.93 -15.53
N VAL A 82 -10.12 -9.35 -14.86
CA VAL A 82 -10.21 -8.88 -13.48
C VAL A 82 -9.88 -7.41 -13.46
N ASP A 83 -10.79 -6.60 -12.94
CA ASP A 83 -10.49 -5.19 -12.65
C ASP A 83 -9.89 -5.10 -11.25
N VAL A 84 -8.85 -4.29 -11.08
CA VAL A 84 -8.19 -4.00 -9.82
C VAL A 84 -8.24 -2.50 -9.57
N HIS A 85 -8.60 -2.12 -8.35
CA HIS A 85 -8.64 -0.73 -7.94
C HIS A 85 -7.77 -0.54 -6.71
N PHE A 86 -6.89 0.45 -6.78
CA PHE A 86 -6.02 0.84 -5.69
C PHE A 86 -6.11 2.35 -5.49
N GLN A 87 -6.34 2.74 -4.25
CA GLN A 87 -6.24 4.13 -3.83
C GLN A 87 -5.27 4.22 -2.68
N TYR A 88 -4.32 5.14 -2.78
CA TYR A 88 -3.22 5.35 -1.88
C TYR A 88 -3.07 6.83 -1.56
N HIS A 89 -2.73 7.11 -0.30
CA HIS A 89 -2.31 8.41 0.13
C HIS A 89 -1.23 8.26 1.19
N CYS A 90 -0.13 8.98 1.02
CA CYS A 90 0.89 9.14 2.04
C CYS A 90 1.39 10.57 1.98
N ARG A 91 1.32 11.28 3.11
CA ARG A 91 1.83 12.64 3.20
C ARG A 91 2.47 12.88 4.56
N SER A 92 3.74 13.24 4.51
CA SER A 92 4.46 13.73 5.68
C SER A 92 3.95 15.12 6.05
N ARG A 93 3.61 15.31 7.32
CA ARG A 93 3.25 16.60 7.92
C ARG A 93 4.30 16.97 8.96
N TYR A 94 4.26 18.22 9.42
CA TYR A 94 5.23 18.73 10.40
C TYR A 94 5.35 17.86 11.67
N ASN A 95 4.26 17.20 12.11
CA ASN A 95 4.25 16.36 13.30
C ASN A 95 3.48 15.04 13.15
N SER A 96 3.11 14.66 11.93
CA SER A 96 2.30 13.47 11.68
C SER A 96 2.58 12.92 10.29
N ILE A 97 2.09 11.72 10.01
CA ILE A 97 2.03 11.18 8.65
C ILE A 97 0.59 10.81 8.40
N GLU A 98 0.00 11.41 7.37
CA GLU A 98 -1.29 10.96 6.85
C GLU A 98 -0.99 9.78 5.94
N TRP A 99 -1.37 8.57 6.34
CA TRP A 99 -1.20 7.39 5.51
C TRP A 99 -2.49 6.61 5.48
N HIS A 100 -2.90 6.24 4.28
CA HIS A 100 -3.97 5.30 4.07
C HIS A 100 -3.96 4.69 2.67
N TYR A 101 -4.49 3.48 2.56
CA TYR A 101 -4.77 2.86 1.28
C TYR A 101 -5.99 1.96 1.34
N LYS A 102 -6.58 1.68 0.18
CA LYS A 102 -7.56 0.61 -0.01
C LYS A 102 -7.32 -0.09 -1.33
N LEU A 103 -7.46 -1.41 -1.33
CA LEU A 103 -7.25 -2.28 -2.49
C LEU A 103 -8.48 -3.17 -2.66
N GLY A 104 -8.97 -3.28 -3.89
CA GLY A 104 -10.13 -4.10 -4.23
C GLY A 104 -10.06 -4.63 -5.65
N TYR A 105 -10.91 -5.61 -5.93
CA TYR A 105 -10.96 -6.27 -7.23
C TYR A 105 -12.39 -6.59 -7.64
N LYS A 106 -12.58 -6.86 -8.92
CA LYS A 106 -13.85 -7.33 -9.48
C LYS A 106 -13.60 -8.30 -10.64
N VAL A 107 -14.17 -9.49 -10.54
CA VAL A 107 -14.04 -10.54 -11.55
C VAL A 107 -15.17 -10.44 -12.58
N TYR A 108 -14.83 -10.49 -13.87
CA TYR A 108 -15.78 -10.52 -14.97
C TYR A 108 -15.70 -11.86 -15.71
N LYS A 109 -16.64 -12.75 -15.37
CA LYS A 109 -16.75 -14.10 -15.97
C LYS A 109 -17.31 -14.10 -17.40
N ARG A 110 -17.73 -12.94 -17.92
CA ARG A 110 -18.18 -12.75 -19.30
C ARG A 110 -17.66 -11.41 -19.78
N ALA A 111 -17.14 -11.37 -21.01
CA ALA A 111 -16.81 -10.13 -21.68
C ALA A 111 -18.06 -9.23 -21.74
N SER A 112 -18.11 -8.23 -20.84
CA SER A 112 -19.07 -7.14 -20.95
C SER A 112 -18.63 -6.22 -22.10
N LYS A 113 -19.54 -5.37 -22.58
CA LYS A 113 -19.15 -4.34 -23.56
C LYS A 113 -18.12 -3.43 -22.89
N GLU A 114 -17.09 -3.02 -23.62
CA GLU A 114 -15.89 -2.28 -23.17
C GLU A 114 -16.11 -1.06 -22.24
N ASN A 115 -17.34 -0.59 -22.04
CA ASN A 115 -17.68 0.67 -21.37
C ASN A 115 -18.45 0.54 -20.04
N ASP A 116 -18.44 -0.61 -19.35
CA ASP A 116 -19.05 -0.74 -18.00
C ASP A 116 -18.22 -0.06 -16.88
N TYR A 117 -17.40 0.93 -17.23
CA TYR A 117 -16.62 1.74 -16.29
C TYR A 117 -17.53 2.79 -15.61
N HIS A 118 -17.76 2.62 -14.31
CA HIS A 118 -18.53 3.56 -13.49
C HIS A 118 -17.68 4.04 -12.29
N PRO A 119 -16.88 5.10 -12.46
CA PRO A 119 -15.91 5.57 -11.45
C PRO A 119 -16.57 6.10 -10.17
N SER A 120 -17.83 6.54 -10.25
CA SER A 120 -18.52 7.18 -9.14
C SER A 120 -18.71 6.30 -7.91
N ALA A 121 -18.66 4.97 -8.06
CA ALA A 121 -18.76 4.04 -6.93
C ALA A 121 -17.45 3.91 -6.12
N LEU A 122 -16.30 4.24 -6.72
CA LEU A 122 -14.97 4.02 -6.11
C LEU A 122 -14.34 5.31 -5.56
N ALA A 123 -14.87 6.46 -6.01
CA ALA A 123 -14.22 7.78 -5.93
C ALA A 123 -14.20 8.47 -4.55
N ARG A 124 -14.78 7.90 -3.49
CA ARG A 124 -14.72 8.52 -2.16
C ARG A 124 -13.88 7.72 -1.19
N PHE A 125 -12.82 8.37 -0.74
CA PHE A 125 -12.08 7.97 0.45
C PHE A 125 -12.68 8.73 1.64
N GLU A 126 -13.70 8.14 2.27
CA GLU A 126 -14.18 8.62 3.56
C GLU A 126 -13.58 7.73 4.65
N ARG A 127 -12.92 8.32 5.67
CA ARG A 127 -12.36 7.56 6.80
C ARG A 127 -13.48 6.70 7.42
N GLY A 128 -13.26 5.40 7.55
CA GLY A 128 -14.28 4.45 8.03
C GLY A 128 -15.26 3.92 6.95
N SER A 129 -15.15 4.39 5.70
CA SER A 129 -15.90 3.82 4.56
C SER A 129 -15.24 2.61 3.92
N PHE A 130 -14.13 2.10 4.47
CA PHE A 130 -13.34 1.02 3.89
C PHE A 130 -14.15 -0.26 3.64
N ASP A 131 -14.94 -0.69 4.64
CA ASP A 131 -15.83 -1.84 4.50
C ASP A 131 -16.96 -1.58 3.49
N GLY A 132 -17.34 -0.31 3.28
CA GLY A 132 -18.38 0.10 2.34
C GLY A 132 -17.89 0.29 0.90
N ALA A 133 -16.63 0.67 0.70
CA ALA A 133 -16.08 1.08 -0.58
C ALA A 133 -16.15 -0.03 -1.65
N TYR A 134 -16.07 -1.29 -1.21
CA TYR A 134 -16.19 -2.46 -2.08
C TYR A 134 -17.40 -3.34 -1.72
N SER A 135 -18.49 -2.73 -1.21
CA SER A 135 -19.70 -3.46 -0.81
C SER A 135 -20.78 -3.52 -1.91
N SER A 136 -20.53 -2.93 -3.08
CA SER A 136 -21.54 -2.80 -4.14
C SER A 136 -20.97 -2.99 -5.55
N GLY A 137 -21.84 -3.30 -6.51
CA GLY A 137 -21.47 -3.37 -7.93
C GLY A 137 -20.54 -4.53 -8.30
N GLY A 138 -20.46 -5.56 -7.46
CA GLY A 138 -19.61 -6.75 -7.68
C GLY A 138 -18.14 -6.57 -7.31
N TRP A 139 -17.78 -5.42 -6.71
CA TRP A 139 -16.46 -5.23 -6.14
C TRP A 139 -16.29 -6.04 -4.86
N ASN A 140 -15.06 -6.45 -4.58
CA ASN A 140 -14.66 -7.12 -3.35
C ASN A 140 -13.39 -6.44 -2.82
N ALA A 141 -13.29 -6.34 -1.51
CA ALA A 141 -12.11 -5.79 -0.85
C ALA A 141 -10.98 -6.83 -0.81
N ILE A 142 -9.74 -6.40 -1.03
CA ILE A 142 -8.55 -7.21 -0.75
C ILE A 142 -8.03 -6.86 0.64
N ALA A 143 -7.66 -5.60 0.83
CA ALA A 143 -7.11 -5.09 2.08
C ALA A 143 -7.24 -3.57 2.15
N TYR A 144 -7.08 -3.04 3.35
CA TYR A 144 -6.91 -1.62 3.59
C TYR A 144 -6.02 -1.39 4.81
N GLY A 145 -5.46 -0.19 4.90
CA GLY A 145 -4.68 0.27 6.04
C GLY A 145 -4.77 1.78 6.17
N PHE A 146 -4.70 2.28 7.41
CA PHE A 146 -4.59 3.70 7.71
C PHE A 146 -3.99 3.93 9.10
N TYR A 147 -3.41 5.12 9.33
CA TYR A 147 -3.11 5.56 10.69
C TYR A 147 -4.33 6.21 11.34
N ASP A 148 -4.61 5.79 12.57
CA ASP A 148 -5.67 6.35 13.41
C ASP A 148 -5.19 7.64 14.11
N ASP A 149 -5.58 8.78 13.53
CA ASP A 149 -5.34 10.11 14.08
C ASP A 149 -6.46 10.55 15.06
N ASP A 150 -7.55 9.77 15.17
CA ASP A 150 -8.70 10.12 16.02
C ASP A 150 -8.40 9.91 17.52
N LEU A 151 -7.27 9.28 17.84
CA LEU A 151 -6.74 9.14 19.20
C LEU A 151 -6.27 10.47 19.83
N GLY A 152 -6.47 11.61 19.15
CA GLY A 152 -6.33 12.95 19.73
C GLY A 152 -4.89 13.40 19.98
N GLY A 153 -3.91 12.68 19.42
CA GLY A 153 -2.51 13.04 19.50
C GLY A 153 -2.12 13.96 18.34
N TYR A 154 -1.85 15.23 18.62
CA TYR A 154 -1.17 16.14 17.70
C TYR A 154 0.25 16.42 18.18
N GLY A 155 1.14 16.85 17.28
CA GLY A 155 2.48 17.25 17.68
C GLY A 155 3.33 16.06 18.16
N SER A 156 4.08 16.30 19.23
CA SER A 156 4.87 15.28 19.92
C SER A 156 4.04 14.13 20.53
N ARG A 157 2.70 14.22 20.53
CA ARG A 157 1.81 13.16 21.03
C ARG A 157 1.23 12.28 19.92
N TRP A 158 1.41 12.66 18.65
CA TRP A 158 0.95 11.87 17.52
C TRP A 158 1.65 10.51 17.48
N LYS A 159 0.93 9.49 16.97
CA LYS A 159 1.41 8.12 16.87
C LYS A 159 0.93 7.46 15.60
N ARG A 160 1.79 6.60 15.05
CA ARG A 160 1.48 5.69 13.93
C ARG A 160 0.64 4.50 14.41
N ALA A 161 -0.55 4.75 14.94
CA ALA A 161 -1.44 3.67 15.35
C ALA A 161 -2.10 3.08 14.09
N GLU A 162 -1.55 1.98 13.58
CA GLU A 162 -2.08 1.33 12.39
C GLU A 162 -3.41 0.62 12.66
N GLN A 163 -4.40 0.91 11.80
CA GLN A 163 -5.64 0.17 11.65
C GLN A 163 -5.65 -0.44 10.24
N SER A 164 -5.83 -1.75 10.17
CA SER A 164 -5.78 -2.49 8.92
C SER A 164 -6.64 -3.74 8.98
N ASP A 165 -7.05 -4.22 7.81
CA ASP A 165 -7.77 -5.48 7.67
C ASP A 165 -7.49 -6.15 6.32
N PHE A 166 -7.62 -7.48 6.30
CA PHE A 166 -7.50 -8.33 5.12
C PHE A 166 -8.86 -9.00 4.86
N LYS A 167 -9.42 -8.76 3.69
CA LYS A 167 -10.79 -9.17 3.34
C LYS A 167 -10.84 -10.24 2.24
N LEU A 168 -9.74 -10.46 1.53
CA LEU A 168 -9.65 -11.51 0.53
C LEU A 168 -9.62 -12.88 1.23
N ASP A 169 -10.51 -13.79 0.84
CA ASP A 169 -10.57 -15.16 1.35
C ASP A 169 -10.20 -16.17 0.26
N TYR A 170 -10.23 -17.46 0.62
CA TYR A 170 -9.87 -18.54 -0.30
C TYR A 170 -10.77 -18.57 -1.55
N GLU A 171 -12.09 -18.36 -1.38
CA GLU A 171 -13.04 -18.36 -2.50
C GLU A 171 -12.75 -17.19 -3.44
N GLY A 172 -12.43 -16.02 -2.90
CA GLY A 172 -12.03 -14.86 -3.66
C GLY A 172 -10.74 -15.08 -4.47
N ILE A 173 -9.70 -15.66 -3.85
CA ILE A 173 -8.44 -16.00 -4.54
C ILE A 173 -8.70 -17.01 -5.64
N ARG A 174 -9.47 -18.07 -5.34
CA ARG A 174 -9.86 -19.09 -6.31
C ARG A 174 -10.62 -18.49 -7.48
N ASP A 175 -11.59 -17.61 -7.24
CA ASP A 175 -12.36 -16.95 -8.29
C ASP A 175 -11.48 -16.11 -9.22
N VAL A 176 -10.45 -15.44 -8.67
CA VAL A 176 -9.46 -14.70 -9.46
C VAL A 176 -8.57 -15.66 -10.25
N TYR A 177 -8.03 -16.70 -9.61
CA TYR A 177 -7.21 -17.71 -10.28
C TYR A 177 -7.98 -18.32 -11.44
N GLU A 178 -9.21 -18.78 -11.20
CA GLU A 178 -10.03 -19.41 -12.22
C GLU A 178 -10.43 -18.46 -13.34
N ALA A 179 -10.56 -17.17 -13.03
CA ALA A 179 -10.78 -16.15 -14.04
C ALA A 179 -9.54 -15.88 -14.90
N LEU A 180 -8.31 -16.02 -14.38
CA LEU A 180 -7.08 -15.74 -15.13
C LEU A 180 -6.52 -16.98 -15.84
N TRP A 181 -6.60 -18.14 -15.21
CA TRP A 181 -5.89 -19.36 -15.61
C TRP A 181 -6.80 -20.54 -15.96
N GLY A 182 -8.10 -20.42 -15.66
CA GLY A 182 -9.06 -21.51 -15.82
C GLY A 182 -9.20 -22.39 -14.57
N PRO A 183 -9.97 -23.49 -14.65
CA PRO A 183 -10.36 -24.27 -13.48
C PRO A 183 -9.18 -24.68 -12.60
N LEU A 184 -9.31 -24.44 -11.29
CA LEU A 184 -8.33 -24.87 -10.31
C LEU A 184 -8.75 -26.25 -9.77
N ASP A 185 -8.01 -27.30 -10.15
CA ASP A 185 -8.31 -28.66 -9.72
C ASP A 185 -8.18 -28.81 -8.19
N ASP A 186 -8.94 -29.70 -7.55
CA ASP A 186 -8.73 -29.96 -6.12
C ASP A 186 -7.46 -30.78 -5.90
N LEU A 187 -6.71 -30.48 -4.84
CA LEU A 187 -5.55 -31.29 -4.46
C LEU A 187 -6.02 -32.69 -4.01
N PRO A 188 -5.36 -33.77 -4.48
CA PRO A 188 -5.58 -35.11 -3.93
C PRO A 188 -5.35 -35.14 -2.42
N GLY A 189 -6.11 -35.97 -1.70
CA GLY A 189 -5.95 -36.10 -0.24
C GLY A 189 -4.60 -36.66 0.18
N ASP A 190 -3.90 -37.33 -0.72
CA ASP A 190 -2.56 -37.90 -0.59
C ASP A 190 -1.49 -37.08 -1.34
N ALA A 191 -1.79 -35.83 -1.71
CA ALA A 191 -0.83 -34.95 -2.35
C ALA A 191 0.47 -34.85 -1.54
N ASP A 192 1.59 -34.92 -2.24
CA ASP A 192 2.91 -34.74 -1.64
C ASP A 192 3.20 -33.26 -1.32
N GLU A 193 4.35 -32.98 -0.70
CA GLU A 193 4.69 -31.60 -0.31
C GLU A 193 5.04 -30.71 -1.51
N GLU A 194 5.50 -31.27 -2.62
CA GLU A 194 5.81 -30.53 -3.85
C GLU A 194 4.50 -30.04 -4.49
N GLN A 195 3.53 -30.93 -4.66
CA GLN A 195 2.19 -30.58 -5.16
C GLN A 195 1.48 -29.54 -4.28
N LYS A 196 1.63 -29.65 -2.95
CA LYS A 196 1.10 -28.64 -2.03
C LYS A 196 1.82 -27.31 -2.17
N LEU A 197 3.14 -27.32 -2.35
CA LEU A 197 3.92 -26.11 -2.53
C LEU A 197 3.57 -25.40 -3.84
N ASP A 198 3.44 -26.15 -4.95
CA ASP A 198 3.00 -25.62 -6.24
C ASP A 198 1.63 -24.97 -6.11
N ARG A 199 0.68 -25.62 -5.43
CA ARG A 199 -0.63 -25.02 -5.15
C ARG A 199 -0.54 -23.75 -4.31
N ARG A 200 0.35 -23.70 -3.33
CA ARG A 200 0.54 -22.49 -2.50
C ARG A 200 1.07 -21.35 -3.37
N ARG A 201 2.05 -21.63 -4.23
CA ARG A 201 2.64 -20.67 -5.17
C ARG A 201 1.60 -20.14 -6.13
N ASP A 202 0.83 -21.01 -6.79
CA ASP A 202 -0.28 -20.63 -7.67
C ASP A 202 -1.25 -19.62 -7.03
N LEU A 203 -1.67 -19.89 -5.79
CA LEU A 203 -2.62 -19.04 -5.07
C LEU A 203 -1.99 -17.73 -4.60
N VAL A 204 -0.75 -17.79 -4.08
CA VAL A 204 -0.01 -16.59 -3.64
C VAL A 204 0.30 -15.69 -4.83
N ASP A 205 0.78 -16.26 -5.94
CA ASP A 205 1.09 -15.54 -7.17
C ASP A 205 -0.15 -14.90 -7.78
N THR A 206 -1.32 -15.50 -7.63
CA THR A 206 -2.59 -14.86 -8.00
C THR A 206 -2.82 -13.55 -7.24
N VAL A 207 -2.53 -13.53 -5.94
CA VAL A 207 -2.62 -12.29 -5.14
C VAL A 207 -1.53 -11.30 -5.57
N ARG A 208 -0.31 -11.78 -5.82
CA ARG A 208 0.80 -10.93 -6.29
C ARG A 208 0.54 -10.32 -7.66
N ILE A 209 -0.16 -11.01 -8.57
CA ILE A 209 -0.60 -10.47 -9.85
C ILE A 209 -1.59 -9.31 -9.65
N LEU A 210 -2.53 -9.43 -8.71
CA LEU A 210 -3.44 -8.32 -8.37
C LEU A 210 -2.68 -7.11 -7.84
N LEU A 211 -1.65 -7.34 -7.01
CA LEU A 211 -0.77 -6.27 -6.50
C LEU A 211 0.07 -5.63 -7.62
N GLY A 212 0.71 -6.46 -8.45
CA GLY A 212 1.54 -6.01 -9.57
C GLY A 212 0.74 -5.21 -10.59
N ALA A 213 -0.53 -5.55 -10.81
CA ALA A 213 -1.42 -4.82 -11.71
C ALA A 213 -1.71 -3.37 -11.28
N VAL A 214 -1.38 -2.99 -10.04
CA VAL A 214 -1.45 -1.60 -9.55
C VAL A 214 -0.07 -1.06 -9.14
N GLY A 215 1.01 -1.74 -9.58
CA GLY A 215 2.39 -1.32 -9.40
C GLY A 215 3.01 -1.75 -8.08
N ILE A 216 2.33 -2.58 -7.29
CA ILE A 216 2.82 -3.03 -5.99
C ILE A 216 3.68 -4.29 -6.18
N LYS A 217 4.99 -4.13 -6.02
CA LYS A 217 5.91 -5.26 -5.90
C LYS A 217 5.91 -5.79 -4.48
N TYR A 218 5.39 -7.01 -4.30
CA TYR A 218 5.35 -7.69 -3.00
C TYR A 218 5.78 -9.15 -3.15
N SER A 219 6.83 -9.54 -2.43
CA SER A 219 7.28 -10.92 -2.29
C SER A 219 6.64 -11.56 -1.06
N ILE A 220 6.01 -12.72 -1.22
CA ILE A 220 5.30 -13.45 -0.16
C ILE A 220 5.88 -14.86 -0.11
N ALA A 221 6.44 -15.23 1.03
CA ALA A 221 7.00 -16.57 1.25
C ALA A 221 5.91 -17.64 1.22
N CYS A 222 6.15 -18.72 0.47
CA CYS A 222 5.34 -19.93 0.37
C CYS A 222 5.92 -21.11 1.15
N GLU A 223 7.21 -21.06 1.48
CA GLU A 223 7.91 -22.06 2.29
C GLU A 223 8.90 -21.46 3.29
N GLU A 224 9.41 -22.32 4.18
CA GLU A 224 10.40 -21.94 5.19
C GLU A 224 11.73 -21.57 4.54
N GLY A 225 12.29 -20.42 4.89
CA GLY A 225 13.56 -19.91 4.33
C GLY A 225 13.38 -18.88 3.21
N GLU A 226 12.18 -18.74 2.66
CA GLU A 226 11.80 -17.58 1.83
C GLU A 226 11.49 -16.36 2.72
N SER A 227 11.52 -15.15 2.13
CA SER A 227 11.32 -13.89 2.86
C SER A 227 10.19 -13.04 2.29
N ASP A 228 9.42 -12.43 3.18
CA ASP A 228 8.39 -11.46 2.81
C ASP A 228 9.02 -10.06 2.60
N ASP A 229 8.72 -9.40 1.48
CA ASP A 229 9.16 -8.03 1.19
C ASP A 229 8.06 -7.22 0.49
N SER A 230 7.76 -6.03 1.00
CA SER A 230 6.69 -5.15 0.52
C SER A 230 7.15 -4.16 -0.56
N GLY A 231 8.43 -4.20 -0.95
CA GLY A 231 9.01 -3.17 -1.79
C GLY A 231 9.09 -1.81 -1.07
N ARG A 232 9.48 -0.76 -1.82
CA ARG A 232 9.72 0.59 -1.26
C ARG A 232 8.73 1.65 -1.72
N MET A 233 8.15 1.50 -2.91
CA MET A 233 7.30 2.53 -3.51
C MET A 233 5.99 2.71 -2.72
N TRP A 234 5.34 1.61 -2.32
CA TRP A 234 4.06 1.64 -1.62
C TRP A 234 4.20 1.19 -0.18
N THR A 235 3.76 2.01 0.75
CA THR A 235 3.62 1.58 2.15
C THR A 235 2.28 0.86 2.31
N LEU A 236 2.30 -0.47 2.43
CA LEU A 236 1.10 -1.27 2.76
C LEU A 236 0.98 -1.60 4.25
N GLU A 237 2.07 -1.50 4.99
CA GLU A 237 2.15 -1.90 6.39
C GLU A 237 3.06 -0.92 7.13
N GLY A 238 2.65 -0.46 8.31
CA GLY A 238 3.48 0.35 9.22
C GLY A 238 4.19 -0.49 10.29
N LEU A 239 3.81 -1.76 10.44
CA LEU A 239 4.37 -2.71 11.41
C LEU A 239 5.42 -3.62 10.79
N SER A 240 6.29 -4.16 11.65
CA SER A 240 7.36 -5.08 11.22
C SER A 240 6.90 -6.55 11.08
N ASP A 241 5.65 -6.85 11.39
CA ASP A 241 5.14 -8.23 11.49
C ASP A 241 4.69 -8.86 10.16
N ARG A 242 4.76 -8.09 9.06
CA ARG A 242 4.38 -8.52 7.70
C ARG A 242 2.99 -9.16 7.67
N TRP A 243 2.03 -8.53 8.34
CA TRP A 243 0.68 -9.05 8.49
C TRP A 243 -0.01 -9.32 7.14
N PHE A 244 0.24 -8.52 6.10
CA PHE A 244 -0.34 -8.67 4.78
C PHE A 244 0.05 -10.02 4.15
N ALA A 245 1.35 -10.33 4.14
CA ALA A 245 1.86 -11.62 3.66
C ALA A 245 1.24 -12.79 4.43
N ARG A 246 1.16 -12.63 5.76
CA ARG A 246 0.64 -13.64 6.67
C ARG A 246 -0.86 -13.91 6.46
N GLU A 247 -1.68 -12.87 6.33
CA GLU A 247 -3.11 -13.02 6.02
C GLU A 247 -3.32 -13.53 4.59
N THR A 248 -2.44 -13.20 3.64
CA THR A 248 -2.45 -13.80 2.30
C THR A 248 -2.24 -15.30 2.37
N ARG A 249 -1.19 -15.79 3.07
CA ARG A 249 -0.96 -17.23 3.26
C ARG A 249 -2.17 -17.94 3.87
N LYS A 250 -2.76 -17.34 4.90
CA LYS A 250 -3.94 -17.85 5.57
C LYS A 250 -5.15 -17.93 4.63
N ALA A 251 -5.37 -16.92 3.79
CA ALA A 251 -6.39 -16.94 2.75
C ALA A 251 -6.12 -18.01 1.69
N CYS A 252 -4.85 -18.26 1.36
CA CYS A 252 -4.43 -19.40 0.53
C CYS A 252 -4.52 -20.76 1.23
N GLY A 253 -4.93 -20.81 2.50
CA GLY A 253 -5.16 -22.05 3.25
C GLY A 253 -3.93 -22.64 3.96
N PHE A 254 -2.87 -21.85 4.17
CA PHE A 254 -1.67 -22.32 4.88
C PHE A 254 -1.06 -21.25 5.80
N GLN A 255 -0.04 -21.63 6.56
CA GLN A 255 0.75 -20.73 7.40
C GLN A 255 2.17 -21.28 7.53
N LEU A 256 3.16 -20.40 7.67
CA LEU A 256 4.52 -20.76 8.05
C LEU A 256 4.64 -20.94 9.57
N LYS A 257 5.70 -21.60 10.03
CA LYS A 257 5.93 -21.89 11.45
C LYS A 257 6.02 -20.63 12.30
N ASP A 258 6.62 -19.58 11.76
CA ASP A 258 6.86 -18.32 12.47
C ASP A 258 5.64 -17.38 12.43
N ASP A 259 4.64 -17.67 11.60
CA ASP A 259 3.46 -16.81 11.43
C ASP A 259 2.72 -16.54 12.76
N PRO A 260 2.45 -17.55 13.63
CA PRO A 260 1.80 -17.30 14.92
C PRO A 260 2.59 -16.39 15.85
N GLU A 261 3.92 -16.51 15.86
CA GLU A 261 4.81 -15.67 16.68
C GLU A 261 4.82 -14.23 16.16
N LYS A 262 5.00 -14.04 14.84
CA LYS A 262 4.90 -12.72 14.20
C LYS A 262 3.54 -12.08 14.46
N ALA A 263 2.45 -12.83 14.37
CA ALA A 263 1.11 -12.33 14.67
C ALA A 263 0.97 -11.87 16.13
N GLN A 264 1.58 -12.58 17.08
CA GLN A 264 1.60 -12.18 18.48
C GLN A 264 2.41 -10.89 18.66
N LYS A 265 3.61 -10.80 18.07
CA LYS A 265 4.44 -9.60 18.11
C LYS A 265 3.73 -8.39 17.51
N GLY A 266 3.07 -8.54 16.36
CA GLY A 266 2.29 -7.47 15.73
C GLY A 266 1.10 -7.00 16.59
N ARG A 267 0.44 -7.90 17.33
CA ARG A 267 -0.58 -7.54 18.32
C ARG A 267 0.00 -6.71 19.47
N GLU A 268 1.17 -7.08 19.96
CA GLU A 268 1.87 -6.37 21.04
C GLU A 268 2.34 -4.97 20.59
N GLU A 269 2.93 -4.87 19.40
CA GLU A 269 3.36 -3.59 18.79
C GLU A 269 2.14 -2.65 18.60
N ARG A 270 1.02 -3.15 18.06
CA ARG A 270 -0.24 -2.38 17.96
C ARG A 270 -0.76 -1.93 19.31
N ALA A 271 -0.79 -2.83 20.29
CA ALA A 271 -1.22 -2.48 21.64
C ALA A 271 -0.32 -1.40 22.26
N GLU A 272 0.99 -1.44 22.02
CA GLU A 272 1.94 -0.42 22.48
C GLU A 272 1.74 0.93 21.78
N GLN A 273 1.52 0.93 20.47
CA GLN A 273 1.17 2.14 19.73
C GLN A 273 -0.08 2.80 20.32
N LEU A 274 -1.09 2.03 20.72
CA LEU A 274 -2.33 2.54 21.32
C LEU A 274 -2.20 3.00 22.79
N ARG A 275 -1.12 2.64 23.51
CA ARG A 275 -0.97 3.02 24.93
C ARG A 275 -0.78 4.53 25.10
N PRO A 276 -1.50 5.24 25.98
CA PRO A 276 -1.22 6.65 26.26
C PRO A 276 0.25 6.84 26.64
N ARG A 277 0.95 7.82 26.04
CA ARG A 277 2.27 8.21 26.54
C ARG A 277 2.08 8.62 27.99
N ARG A 278 2.72 7.92 28.93
CA ARG A 278 2.79 8.38 30.32
C ARG A 278 3.36 9.78 30.26
N SER A 279 2.56 10.78 30.59
CA SER A 279 3.08 12.13 30.80
C SER A 279 4.26 11.95 31.76
N ARG A 280 5.48 12.24 31.30
CA ARG A 280 6.50 12.67 32.26
C ARG A 280 5.78 13.78 33.01
N ARG A 281 5.53 13.55 34.29
CA ARG A 281 5.07 14.64 35.15
C ARG A 281 6.11 15.73 34.93
N ASP A 282 5.66 16.86 34.43
CA ASP A 282 6.34 18.12 34.64
C ASP A 282 6.28 18.36 36.16
N ASP A 283 7.03 17.55 36.92
CA ASP A 283 7.39 17.78 38.32
C ASP A 283 8.62 18.72 38.34
N ASP A 284 8.62 19.75 37.49
CA ASP A 284 9.51 20.93 37.56
C ASP A 284 8.64 22.18 37.80
N ASP A 285 7.62 22.04 38.67
CA ASP A 285 7.05 23.15 39.43
C ASP A 285 7.78 23.24 40.77
N GLU A 286 9.10 23.49 40.71
CA GLU A 286 9.80 24.17 41.81
C GLU A 286 9.89 25.65 41.44
N GLY A 287 8.88 26.39 41.91
CA GLY A 287 8.88 27.84 41.86
C GLY A 287 9.92 28.50 42.76
N PHE A 288 9.91 29.83 42.71
CA PHE A 288 10.62 30.79 43.58
C PHE A 288 12.14 30.89 43.33
N ASP A 289 12.72 32.06 43.02
CA ASP A 289 12.58 33.30 43.79
C ASP A 289 12.78 34.53 42.89
N SER A 290 11.71 35.31 42.66
CA SER A 290 11.83 36.68 42.17
C SER A 290 12.02 37.59 43.39
N GLU A 291 13.22 37.59 43.97
CA GLU A 291 13.62 38.62 44.93
C GLU A 291 13.85 39.94 44.19
N ASP A 292 12.82 40.77 44.24
CA ASP A 292 12.87 42.18 44.59
C ASP A 292 14.26 42.65 45.08
N ARG A 293 15.03 43.27 44.18
CA ARG A 293 16.07 44.23 44.56
C ARG A 293 15.75 45.58 43.95
N ASN A 294 14.93 46.32 44.68
CA ASN A 294 15.02 47.77 44.77
C ASN A 294 16.49 48.17 45.02
N SER A 295 17.07 48.89 44.07
CA SER A 295 18.19 49.79 44.30
C SER A 295 17.72 51.17 43.84
N ASP A 296 17.12 51.89 44.77
CA ASP A 296 17.21 53.35 44.82
C ASP A 296 18.69 53.76 44.96
N ASP A 297 18.98 55.04 44.70
CA ASP A 297 20.26 55.78 44.72
C ASP A 297 21.15 55.56 43.46
N ASP A 298 21.51 56.57 42.67
CA ASP A 298 21.80 57.96 43.01
C ASP A 298 21.32 58.97 41.94
N GLU A 299 20.66 60.03 42.42
CA GLU A 299 20.69 61.37 41.84
C GLU A 299 22.14 61.89 41.86
N GLU A 300 22.70 62.29 40.72
CA GLU A 300 23.57 63.48 40.67
C GLU A 300 23.37 64.21 39.33
N ASP A 301 22.60 65.30 39.41
CA ASP A 301 22.70 66.47 38.54
C ASP A 301 24.17 66.89 38.38
N TYR A 302 24.61 67.28 37.19
CA TYR A 302 25.30 68.56 36.95
C TYR A 302 25.66 68.75 35.47
N TRP A 303 24.94 69.70 34.84
CA TRP A 303 25.27 70.51 33.64
C TRP A 303 25.46 69.85 32.28
#